data_AF-A0A2X2JWV4-F1
#
_entry.id   AF-A0A2X2JWV4-F1
#
_cell.length_a   1.000
_cell.length_b   1.000
_cell.length_c   1.000
_cell.angle_alpha   90.00
_cell.angle_beta   90.00
_cell.angle_gamma   90.00
#
_symmetry.space_group_name_H-M   'P 1'
#
loop_
_entity.id
_entity.type
_entity.pdbx_description
1 polymer ?
#
loop_
_entity_poly.entity_id
_entity_poly.type
_entity_poly.pdbx_seq_one_letter_code
_entity_poly.pdbx_strand_id
1 'polypeptide(L)'
;MISKINGKLFADMIIQGAQNLSNNADLVDSLNVYPVPDGDTGTNMNLTMTSGREEVENNLSKNIGELGKTFSKGLLMGARGNSGVILSQLFRGFCKNIESESEINSKLLAESFQAGVETAYKAVMKPVEGTILTVAKDAAQAAIEKANNTEDCIELMEYIIVKANESLENTPNLLAVLKEVGVV
;
A
#
# COMPACT_ATOMS: atom_id res chain seq x y z
N MET A 1 -22.15 2.75 4.02
CA MET A 1 -22.14 1.58 3.12
C MET A 1 -21.69 1.97 1.73
N ILE A 2 -20.46 1.59 1.41
CA ILE A 2 -19.92 1.60 0.05
C ILE A 2 -19.68 0.14 -0.33
N SER A 3 -20.55 -0.44 -1.15
CA SER A 3 -20.44 -1.85 -1.54
C SER A 3 -19.58 -2.09 -2.79
N LYS A 4 -19.26 -1.02 -3.52
CA LYS A 4 -18.50 -1.05 -4.78
C LYS A 4 -17.54 0.12 -4.89
N ILE A 5 -16.38 -0.15 -5.47
CA ILE A 5 -15.36 0.85 -5.83
C ILE A 5 -15.19 0.78 -7.34
N ASN A 6 -15.51 1.88 -8.02
CA ASN A 6 -15.23 2.07 -9.44
C ASN A 6 -13.97 2.92 -9.64
N GLY A 7 -13.59 3.16 -10.89
CA GLY A 7 -12.39 3.94 -11.21
C GLY A 7 -12.41 5.36 -10.63
N LYS A 8 -13.56 6.05 -10.59
CA LYS A 8 -13.63 7.40 -9.99
C LYS A 8 -13.29 7.37 -8.50
N LEU A 9 -13.95 6.49 -7.73
CA LEU A 9 -13.69 6.39 -6.29
C LEU A 9 -12.26 5.93 -6.02
N PHE A 10 -11.72 5.03 -6.84
CA PHE A 10 -10.34 4.59 -6.73
C PHE A 10 -9.33 5.71 -7.03
N ALA A 11 -9.61 6.57 -8.02
CA ALA A 11 -8.81 7.78 -8.26
C ALA A 11 -8.80 8.70 -7.03
N ASP A 12 -9.98 8.96 -6.45
CA ASP A 12 -10.13 9.77 -5.25
C ASP A 12 -9.31 9.15 -4.08
N MET A 13 -9.36 7.83 -3.89
CA MET A 13 -8.54 7.11 -2.90
C MET A 13 -7.03 7.27 -3.13
N ILE A 14 -6.56 7.13 -4.37
CA ILE A 14 -5.14 7.27 -4.73
C ILE A 14 -4.65 8.69 -4.44
N ILE A 15 -5.43 9.71 -4.85
CA ILE A 15 -5.09 11.12 -4.67
C ILE A 15 -4.99 11.44 -3.17
N GLN A 16 -5.98 11.04 -2.37
CA GLN A 16 -5.96 11.27 -0.93
C GLN A 16 -4.85 10.50 -0.22
N GLY A 17 -4.59 9.24 -0.61
CA GLY A 17 -3.51 8.44 -0.07
C GLY A 17 -2.13 9.03 -0.38
N ALA A 18 -1.90 9.48 -1.61
CA ALA A 18 -0.66 10.16 -2.01
C ALA A 18 -0.47 11.48 -1.25
N GLN A 19 -1.53 12.27 -1.08
CA GLN A 19 -1.46 13.51 -0.30
C GLN A 19 -1.14 13.23 1.18
N ASN A 20 -1.75 12.20 1.77
CA ASN A 20 -1.47 11.82 3.15
C ASN A 20 -0.01 11.37 3.34
N LEU A 21 0.53 10.58 2.41
CA LEU A 21 1.93 10.20 2.43
C LEU A 21 2.85 11.42 2.28
N SER A 22 2.53 12.34 1.36
CA SER A 22 3.30 13.57 1.17
C SER A 22 3.37 14.41 2.45
N ASN A 23 2.24 14.58 3.14
CA ASN A 23 2.16 15.33 4.39
C ASN A 23 2.99 14.71 5.53
N ASN A 24 3.30 13.42 5.44
CA ASN A 24 4.02 12.67 6.49
C ASN A 24 5.40 12.17 6.02
N ALA A 25 5.88 12.59 4.85
CA ALA A 25 7.15 12.10 4.28
C ALA A 25 8.32 12.38 5.23
N ASP A 26 8.41 13.61 5.77
CA ASP A 26 9.46 14.00 6.73
C ASP A 26 9.40 13.18 8.02
N LEU A 27 8.20 12.84 8.49
CA LEU A 27 8.02 11.98 9.66
C LEU A 27 8.56 10.58 9.36
N VAL A 28 8.21 10.00 8.22
CA VAL A 28 8.70 8.68 7.80
C VAL A 28 10.23 8.69 7.63
N ASP A 29 10.80 9.76 7.07
CA ASP A 29 12.25 9.94 6.97
C ASP A 29 12.92 9.97 8.35
N SER A 30 12.29 10.60 9.35
CA SER A 30 12.80 10.64 10.73
C SER A 30 12.80 9.28 11.44
N LEU A 31 11.98 8.33 10.98
CA LEU A 31 11.87 6.96 11.53
C LEU A 31 12.77 5.96 10.80
N ASN A 32 13.43 6.37 9.71
CA ASN A 32 14.29 5.50 8.91
C ASN A 32 15.57 5.12 9.68
N VAL A 33 15.55 3.95 10.32
CA VAL A 33 16.68 3.41 11.10
C VAL A 33 17.21 2.08 10.56
N TYR A 34 16.51 1.44 9.62
CA TYR A 34 16.87 0.13 9.06
C TYR A 34 16.68 0.08 7.54
N PRO A 35 17.61 -0.56 6.78
CA PRO A 35 18.90 -1.11 7.24
C PRO A 35 19.99 -0.06 7.41
N VAL A 36 19.77 1.14 6.84
CA VAL A 36 20.70 2.25 6.87
C VAL A 36 19.89 3.52 7.18
N PRO A 37 20.27 4.32 8.19
CA PRO A 37 19.57 5.54 8.55
C PRO A 37 19.98 6.70 7.63
N ASP A 38 19.63 6.61 6.35
CA ASP A 38 19.90 7.62 5.33
C ASP A 38 18.81 8.70 5.22
N GLY A 39 17.70 8.53 5.95
CA GLY A 39 16.65 9.54 6.06
C GLY A 39 15.91 9.83 4.77
N ASP A 40 15.81 8.83 3.86
CA ASP A 40 15.20 9.04 2.53
C ASP A 40 13.96 8.17 2.26
N THR A 41 13.51 7.35 3.22
CA THR A 41 12.42 6.37 3.02
C THR A 41 11.10 7.04 2.63
N GLY A 42 10.68 8.04 3.40
CA GLY A 42 9.48 8.85 3.15
C GLY A 42 9.61 9.67 1.88
N THR A 43 10.75 10.31 1.64
CA THR A 43 11.04 11.02 0.38
C THR A 43 10.90 10.09 -0.84
N ASN A 44 11.52 8.91 -0.80
CA ASN A 44 11.47 7.91 -1.87
C ASN A 44 10.05 7.38 -2.12
N MET A 45 9.29 7.10 -1.05
CA MET A 45 7.90 6.66 -1.15
C MET A 45 7.01 7.78 -1.71
N ASN A 46 7.19 9.02 -1.28
CA ASN A 46 6.40 10.17 -1.75
C ASN A 46 6.65 10.46 -3.24
N LEU A 47 7.91 10.48 -3.68
CA LEU A 47 8.24 10.64 -5.10
C LEU A 47 7.61 9.54 -5.96
N THR A 48 7.65 8.30 -5.48
CA THR A 48 7.03 7.15 -6.16
C THR A 48 5.52 7.32 -6.27
N MET A 49 4.83 7.61 -5.16
CA MET A 49 3.37 7.80 -5.15
C MET A 49 2.92 9.02 -5.94
N THR A 50 3.68 10.11 -5.90
CA THR A 50 3.41 11.32 -6.68
C THR A 50 3.39 11.01 -8.16
N SER A 51 4.37 10.26 -8.66
CA SER A 51 4.41 9.84 -10.07
C SER A 51 3.20 8.97 -10.45
N GLY A 52 2.77 8.05 -9.57
CA GLY A 52 1.55 7.27 -9.78
C GLY A 52 0.28 8.13 -9.78
N ARG A 53 0.17 9.06 -8.83
CA ARG A 53 -0.96 10.00 -8.72
C ARG A 53 -1.08 10.87 -9.97
N GLU A 54 0.01 11.47 -10.43
CA GLU A 54 0.01 12.35 -11.61
C GLU A 54 -0.44 11.60 -12.87
N GLU A 55 -0.01 10.35 -13.05
CA GLU A 55 -0.49 9.51 -14.15
C GLU A 55 -2.01 9.27 -14.06
N VAL A 56 -2.55 9.01 -12.87
CA VAL A 56 -3.99 8.84 -12.64
C VAL A 56 -4.76 10.12 -12.91
N GLU A 57 -4.29 11.27 -12.42
CA GLU A 57 -4.93 12.58 -12.60
C GLU A 57 -5.01 12.97 -14.08
N ASN A 58 -3.99 12.61 -14.87
CA ASN A 58 -3.95 12.87 -16.31
C ASN A 58 -4.75 11.86 -17.15
N ASN A 59 -5.11 10.70 -16.58
CA ASN A 59 -5.74 9.59 -17.31
C ASN A 59 -6.90 8.97 -16.51
N LEU A 60 -7.84 9.81 -16.08
CA LEU A 60 -9.02 9.35 -15.33
C LEU A 60 -9.86 8.36 -16.15
N SER A 61 -10.27 7.25 -15.51
CA SER A 61 -11.22 6.29 -16.07
C SER A 61 -12.27 5.91 -15.02
N LYS A 62 -13.48 5.57 -15.48
CA LYS A 62 -14.52 4.97 -14.63
C LYS A 62 -14.29 3.47 -14.44
N ASN A 63 -13.49 2.85 -15.28
CA ASN A 63 -13.10 1.45 -15.18
C ASN A 63 -11.90 1.34 -14.22
N ILE A 64 -12.06 0.57 -13.13
CA ILE A 64 -11.03 0.47 -12.11
C ILE A 64 -9.78 -0.28 -12.60
N GLY A 65 -9.93 -1.29 -13.46
CA GLY A 65 -8.80 -2.04 -14.03
C GLY A 65 -7.94 -1.21 -14.98
N GLU A 66 -8.55 -0.37 -15.82
CA GLU A 66 -7.84 0.61 -16.66
C GLU A 66 -7.07 1.61 -15.80
N LEU A 67 -7.73 2.17 -14.78
CA LEU A 67 -7.09 3.14 -13.89
C LEU A 67 -5.94 2.50 -13.08
N GLY A 68 -6.13 1.26 -12.60
CA GLY A 68 -5.10 0.50 -11.91
C GLY A 68 -3.88 0.22 -12.78
N LYS A 69 -4.06 -0.06 -14.08
CA LYS A 69 -2.93 -0.18 -15.03
C LYS A 69 -2.15 1.13 -15.16
N THR A 70 -2.86 2.25 -15.28
CA THR A 70 -2.24 3.58 -15.34
C THR A 70 -1.46 3.88 -14.06
N PHE A 71 -2.08 3.68 -12.90
CA PHE A 71 -1.46 3.89 -11.60
C PHE A 71 -0.21 3.02 -11.41
N SER A 72 -0.32 1.72 -11.64
CA SER A 72 0.80 0.78 -11.51
C SER A 72 1.95 1.11 -12.45
N LYS A 73 1.67 1.57 -13.67
CA LYS A 73 2.70 2.02 -14.62
C LYS A 73 3.41 3.28 -14.10
N GLY A 74 2.67 4.27 -13.60
CA GLY A 74 3.25 5.49 -13.01
C GLY A 74 4.16 5.18 -11.83
N LEU A 75 3.71 4.35 -10.89
CA LEU A 75 4.53 3.90 -9.77
C LEU A 75 5.83 3.21 -10.22
N LEU A 76 5.76 2.35 -11.23
CA LEU A 76 6.93 1.61 -11.73
C LEU A 76 7.97 2.54 -12.38
N MET A 77 7.52 3.51 -13.19
CA MET A 77 8.42 4.48 -13.84
C MET A 77 8.96 5.52 -12.85
N GLY A 78 8.17 5.85 -11.83
CA GLY A 78 8.48 6.81 -10.78
C GLY A 78 9.21 6.25 -9.58
N ALA A 79 9.38 4.93 -9.46
CA ALA A 79 9.96 4.30 -8.28
C ALA A 79 11.35 4.86 -7.94
N ARG A 80 11.55 5.18 -6.65
CA ARG A 80 12.83 5.67 -6.10
C ARG A 80 13.22 4.87 -4.87
N GLY A 81 14.51 4.56 -4.75
CA GLY A 81 15.05 3.79 -3.63
C GLY A 81 14.40 2.43 -3.43
N ASN A 82 14.76 1.75 -2.34
CA ASN A 82 14.21 0.44 -2.02
C ASN A 82 12.75 0.54 -1.55
N SER A 83 12.41 1.55 -0.75
CA SER A 83 11.07 1.76 -0.22
C SER A 83 10.05 2.04 -1.33
N GLY A 84 10.39 2.91 -2.29
CA GLY A 84 9.56 3.18 -3.45
C GLY A 84 9.41 1.96 -4.36
N VAL A 85 10.47 1.17 -4.57
CA VAL A 85 10.35 -0.09 -5.32
C VAL A 85 9.40 -1.06 -4.62
N ILE A 86 9.52 -1.28 -3.30
CA ILE A 86 8.61 -2.16 -2.55
C ILE A 86 7.16 -1.68 -2.67
N LEU A 87 6.92 -0.38 -2.48
CA LEU A 87 5.60 0.22 -2.60
C LEU A 87 5.00 0.03 -4.01
N SER A 88 5.83 0.19 -5.05
CA SER A 88 5.42 -0.06 -6.44
C SER A 88 5.00 -1.51 -6.67
N GLN A 89 5.64 -2.48 -6.00
CA GLN A 89 5.32 -3.91 -6.15
C GLN A 89 4.05 -4.30 -5.42
N LEU A 90 3.78 -3.72 -4.23
CA LEU A 90 2.51 -3.88 -3.54
C LEU A 90 1.35 -3.45 -4.44
N PHE A 91 1.42 -2.25 -5.00
CA PHE A 91 0.36 -1.77 -5.89
C PHE A 91 0.35 -2.47 -7.24
N ARG A 92 1.49 -2.96 -7.75
CA ARG A 92 1.52 -3.77 -8.98
C ARG A 92 0.71 -5.05 -8.82
N GLY A 93 0.88 -5.77 -7.71
CA GLY A 93 0.10 -6.96 -7.42
C GLY A 93 -1.39 -6.65 -7.23
N PHE A 94 -1.70 -5.59 -6.49
CA PHE A 94 -3.08 -5.10 -6.32
C PHE A 94 -3.74 -4.80 -7.66
N CYS A 95 -3.10 -3.95 -8.48
CA CYS A 95 -3.65 -3.50 -9.76
C CYS A 95 -3.77 -4.64 -10.78
N LYS A 96 -2.88 -5.63 -10.71
CA LYS A 96 -2.94 -6.83 -11.54
C LYS A 96 -4.19 -7.67 -11.24
N ASN A 97 -4.60 -7.76 -9.97
CA ASN A 97 -5.76 -8.54 -9.56
C ASN A 97 -7.09 -7.95 -10.04
N ILE A 98 -7.15 -6.63 -10.24
CA ILE A 98 -8.35 -5.90 -10.68
C ILE A 98 -8.37 -5.56 -12.17
N GLU A 99 -7.38 -6.06 -12.94
CA GLU A 99 -7.07 -5.53 -14.28
C GLU A 99 -8.17 -5.74 -15.35
N SER A 100 -9.04 -6.72 -15.12
CA SER A 100 -10.18 -7.09 -15.97
C SER A 100 -11.50 -6.47 -15.52
N GLU A 101 -11.50 -5.81 -14.36
CA GLU A 101 -12.74 -5.37 -13.71
C GLU A 101 -13.08 -3.93 -14.02
N SER A 102 -14.36 -3.64 -14.15
CA SER A 102 -14.87 -2.26 -14.22
C SER A 102 -15.06 -1.63 -12.83
N GLU A 103 -15.35 -2.46 -11.83
CA GLU A 103 -15.53 -2.10 -10.43
C GLU A 103 -15.25 -3.32 -9.52
N ILE A 104 -14.92 -3.09 -8.25
CA ILE A 104 -14.66 -4.16 -7.27
C ILE A 104 -15.54 -4.02 -6.03
N ASN A 105 -15.83 -5.13 -5.34
CA ASN A 105 -16.50 -5.13 -4.03
C ASN A 105 -15.50 -5.35 -2.89
N SER A 106 -15.98 -5.44 -1.64
CA SER A 106 -15.14 -5.66 -0.45
C SER A 106 -14.27 -6.93 -0.56
N LYS A 107 -14.83 -8.03 -1.07
CA LYS A 107 -14.09 -9.29 -1.26
C LYS A 107 -12.93 -9.14 -2.22
N LEU A 108 -13.18 -8.60 -3.41
CA LEU A 108 -12.12 -8.42 -4.40
C LEU A 108 -11.12 -7.34 -3.98
N LEU A 109 -11.53 -6.34 -3.21
CA LEU A 109 -10.63 -5.38 -2.57
C LEU A 109 -9.65 -6.09 -1.60
N ALA A 110 -10.16 -6.97 -0.73
CA ALA A 110 -9.33 -7.78 0.16
C ALA A 110 -8.37 -8.71 -0.59
N GLU A 111 -8.85 -9.40 -1.62
CA GLU A 111 -8.02 -10.26 -2.50
C GLU A 111 -6.92 -9.45 -3.19
N SER A 112 -7.19 -8.20 -3.55
CA SER A 112 -6.20 -7.31 -4.19
C SER A 112 -5.09 -6.87 -3.23
N PHE A 113 -5.39 -6.65 -1.94
CA PHE A 113 -4.34 -6.44 -0.94
C PHE A 113 -3.43 -7.67 -0.80
N GLN A 114 -4.03 -8.86 -0.74
CA GLN A 114 -3.29 -10.13 -0.67
C GLN A 114 -2.39 -10.33 -1.90
N ALA A 115 -2.90 -10.06 -3.11
CA ALA A 115 -2.13 -10.14 -4.35
C ALA A 115 -0.96 -9.13 -4.38
N GLY A 116 -1.16 -7.95 -3.78
CA GLY A 116 -0.11 -6.95 -3.60
C GLY A 116 1.03 -7.46 -2.74
N VAL A 117 0.71 -8.00 -1.56
CA VAL A 117 1.69 -8.60 -0.64
C VAL A 117 2.48 -9.71 -1.32
N GLU A 118 1.80 -10.65 -1.97
CA GLU A 118 2.48 -11.75 -2.67
C GLU A 118 3.45 -11.27 -3.74
N THR A 119 3.08 -10.21 -4.47
CA THR A 119 3.94 -9.63 -5.50
C THR A 119 5.17 -8.97 -4.89
N ALA A 120 4.99 -8.20 -3.82
CA ALA A 120 6.09 -7.54 -3.12
C ALA A 120 7.07 -8.55 -2.49
N TYR A 121 6.57 -9.57 -1.81
CA TYR A 121 7.41 -10.62 -1.22
C TYR A 121 8.23 -11.39 -2.28
N LYS A 122 7.66 -11.63 -3.46
CA LYS A 122 8.38 -12.28 -4.58
C LYS A 122 9.42 -11.37 -5.23
N ALA A 123 9.22 -10.05 -5.18
CA ALA A 123 10.11 -9.08 -5.80
C ALA A 123 11.32 -8.72 -4.91
N VAL A 124 11.21 -8.90 -3.60
CA VAL A 124 12.30 -8.62 -2.65
C VAL A 124 13.16 -9.87 -2.47
N MET A 125 14.46 -9.76 -2.76
CA MET A 125 15.39 -10.91 -2.72
C MET A 125 15.48 -11.59 -1.34
N LYS A 126 15.40 -10.80 -0.28
CA LYS A 126 15.41 -11.29 1.10
C LYS A 126 14.41 -10.47 1.94
N PRO A 127 13.12 -10.85 1.94
CA PRO A 127 12.11 -10.19 2.76
C PRO A 127 12.49 -10.27 4.24
N VAL A 128 12.25 -9.19 4.98
CA VAL A 128 12.57 -9.09 6.41
C VAL A 128 11.30 -8.78 7.17
N GLU A 129 11.03 -9.60 8.20
CA GLU A 129 9.91 -9.37 9.10
C GLU A 129 10.21 -8.23 10.09
N GLY A 130 9.17 -7.52 10.54
CA GLY A 130 9.32 -6.26 11.25
C GLY A 130 9.57 -5.07 10.33
N THR A 131 9.16 -5.17 9.05
CA THR A 131 9.20 -4.06 8.08
C THR A 131 7.80 -3.80 7.52
N ILE A 132 7.67 -2.84 6.60
CA ILE A 132 6.43 -2.57 5.86
C ILE A 132 5.80 -3.83 5.23
N LEU A 133 6.62 -4.83 4.88
CA LEU A 133 6.15 -6.10 4.32
C LEU A 133 5.32 -6.89 5.34
N THR A 134 5.72 -6.91 6.61
CA THR A 134 4.97 -7.55 7.70
C THR A 134 3.63 -6.88 7.90
N VAL A 135 3.64 -5.55 8.02
CA VAL A 135 2.42 -4.76 8.22
C VAL A 135 1.44 -4.96 7.07
N ALA A 136 1.93 -4.93 5.82
CA ALA A 136 1.11 -5.18 4.65
C ALA A 136 0.53 -6.61 4.62
N LYS A 137 1.33 -7.61 4.98
CA LYS A 137 0.91 -9.02 5.04
C LYS A 137 -0.20 -9.24 6.07
N ASP A 138 0.00 -8.76 7.29
CA ASP A 138 -0.96 -8.96 8.38
C ASP A 138 -2.27 -8.20 8.10
N ALA A 139 -2.16 -6.97 7.56
CA ALA A 139 -3.31 -6.18 7.14
C ALA A 139 -4.10 -6.83 5.99
N ALA A 140 -3.41 -7.42 5.00
CA ALA A 140 -4.06 -8.14 3.91
C ALA A 140 -4.76 -9.41 4.38
N GLN A 141 -4.15 -10.18 5.30
CA GLN A 141 -4.78 -11.35 5.88
C GLN A 141 -6.06 -10.97 6.66
N ALA A 142 -5.99 -9.91 7.47
CA ALA A 142 -7.14 -9.37 8.17
C ALA A 142 -8.26 -8.91 7.21
N ALA A 143 -7.90 -8.33 6.07
CA ALA A 143 -8.87 -7.95 5.03
C ALA A 143 -9.67 -9.17 4.54
N ILE A 144 -8.99 -10.28 4.25
CA ILE A 144 -9.64 -11.52 3.77
C ILE A 144 -10.62 -12.06 4.82
N GLU A 145 -10.21 -12.08 6.09
CA GLU A 145 -11.06 -12.54 7.19
C GLU A 145 -12.31 -11.66 7.36
N LYS A 146 -12.13 -10.34 7.32
CA LYS A 146 -13.21 -9.36 7.49
C LYS A 146 -14.18 -9.36 6.31
N ALA A 147 -13.69 -9.53 5.09
CA ALA A 147 -14.51 -9.55 3.87
C ALA A 147 -15.52 -10.72 3.84
N ASN A 148 -15.31 -11.78 4.64
CA ASN A 148 -16.32 -12.83 4.80
C ASN A 148 -17.57 -12.38 5.59
N ASN A 149 -17.47 -11.25 6.30
CA ASN A 149 -18.48 -10.79 7.25
C ASN A 149 -19.01 -9.38 6.94
N THR A 150 -18.46 -8.68 5.93
CA THR A 150 -18.97 -7.36 5.52
C THR A 150 -18.86 -7.13 4.01
N GLU A 151 -19.89 -6.49 3.47
CA GLU A 151 -19.89 -5.96 2.10
C GLU A 151 -19.54 -4.46 2.05
N ASP A 152 -19.40 -3.79 3.21
CA ASP A 152 -19.06 -2.37 3.28
C ASP A 152 -17.53 -2.20 3.18
N CYS A 153 -17.07 -1.65 2.07
CA CYS A 153 -15.66 -1.33 1.85
C CYS A 153 -15.12 -0.33 2.89
N ILE A 154 -15.96 0.54 3.46
CA ILE A 154 -15.51 1.44 4.54
C ILE A 154 -15.18 0.64 5.79
N GLU A 155 -16.11 -0.20 6.25
CA GLU A 155 -15.91 -1.04 7.44
C GLU A 155 -14.71 -1.99 7.27
N LEU A 156 -14.51 -2.51 6.05
CA LEU A 156 -13.33 -3.30 5.72
C LEU A 156 -12.05 -2.48 5.87
N MET A 157 -11.97 -1.28 5.28
CA MET A 157 -10.78 -0.41 5.36
C MET A 157 -10.48 0.05 6.79
N GLU A 158 -11.51 0.39 7.58
CA GLU A 158 -11.34 0.73 9.00
C GLU A 158 -10.72 -0.42 9.79
N TYR A 159 -11.22 -1.65 9.56
CA TYR A 159 -10.66 -2.85 10.21
C TYR A 159 -9.21 -3.13 9.78
N ILE A 160 -8.90 -2.95 8.50
CA ILE A 160 -7.54 -3.09 7.96
C ILE A 160 -6.59 -2.11 8.65
N ILE A 161 -6.99 -0.85 8.85
CA ILE A 161 -6.16 0.16 9.51
C ILE A 161 -5.88 -0.24 10.96
N VAL A 162 -6.88 -0.73 11.70
CA VAL A 162 -6.68 -1.22 13.07
C VAL A 162 -5.64 -2.34 13.09
N LYS A 163 -5.74 -3.32 12.18
CA LYS A 163 -4.82 -4.46 12.12
C LYS A 163 -3.42 -4.08 11.62
N ALA A 164 -3.32 -3.11 10.71
CA ALA A 164 -2.04 -2.54 10.30
C ALA A 164 -1.33 -1.86 11.49
N ASN A 165 -2.05 -1.08 12.31
CA ASN A 165 -1.48 -0.43 13.49
C ASN A 165 -1.05 -1.46 14.55
N GLU A 166 -1.87 -2.49 14.81
CA GLU A 166 -1.47 -3.58 15.72
C GLU A 166 -0.18 -4.28 15.25
N SER A 167 -0.04 -4.53 13.94
CA SER A 167 1.17 -5.13 13.36
C SER A 167 2.37 -4.18 13.45
N LEU A 168 2.17 -2.89 13.15
CA LEU A 168 3.18 -1.83 13.23
C LEU A 168 3.78 -1.74 14.65
N GLU A 169 2.94 -1.67 15.67
CA GLU A 169 3.35 -1.66 17.09
C GLU A 169 4.13 -2.91 17.50
N ASN A 170 3.92 -4.03 16.81
CA ASN A 170 4.63 -5.27 17.07
C ASN A 170 5.95 -5.40 16.28
N THR A 171 6.23 -4.53 15.29
CA THR A 171 7.46 -4.60 14.50
C THR A 171 8.74 -4.58 15.34
N PRO A 172 8.85 -3.86 16.48
CA PRO A 172 10.05 -3.93 17.33
C PRO A 172 10.28 -5.29 17.99
N ASN A 173 9.25 -6.13 18.14
CA ASN A 173 9.41 -7.50 18.61
C ASN A 173 9.90 -8.46 17.52
N LEU A 174 9.77 -8.07 16.25
CA LEU A 174 10.20 -8.86 15.10
C LEU A 174 11.58 -8.45 14.58
N LEU A 175 11.92 -7.17 14.73
CA LEU A 175 13.18 -6.60 14.26
C LEU A 175 13.88 -5.84 15.38
N ALA A 176 14.88 -6.48 15.99
CA ALA A 176 15.53 -6.01 17.22
C ALA A 176 16.09 -4.58 17.16
N VAL A 177 16.60 -4.13 16.01
CA VAL A 177 17.14 -2.78 15.85
C VAL A 177 16.09 -1.69 16.10
N LEU A 178 14.82 -1.93 15.77
CA LEU A 178 13.75 -0.96 16.03
C LEU A 178 13.54 -0.79 17.55
N LYS A 179 13.60 -1.89 18.29
CA LYS A 179 13.48 -1.90 19.76
C LYS A 179 14.66 -1.23 20.44
N GLU A 180 15.87 -1.41 19.91
CA GLU A 180 17.10 -0.80 20.45
C GLU A 180 17.08 0.73 20.31
N VAL A 181 16.55 1.24 19.18
CA VAL A 181 16.48 2.68 18.89
C VAL A 181 15.17 3.30 19.42
N GLY A 182 14.20 2.49 19.82
CA GLY A 182 12.93 2.95 20.39
C GLY A 182 11.98 3.54 19.35
N VAL A 183 12.04 3.04 18.11
CA VAL A 183 11.25 3.52 16.97
C VAL A 183 10.17 2.49 16.62
N VAL A 184 9.01 3.00 16.21
CA VAL A 184 7.89 2.25 15.63
C VAL A 184 7.52 2.86 14.29
#